data_AF-A0A497ECS2-F1
#
_entry.id   AF-A0A497ECS2-F1
#
_cell.length_a   1.000
_cell.length_b   1.000
_cell.length_c   1.000
_cell.angle_alpha   90.00
_cell.angle_beta   90.00
_cell.angle_gamma   90.00
#
_symmetry.space_group_name_H-M   'P 1'
#
loop_
_entity.id
_entity.type
_entity.pdbx_description
1 polymer ?
#
loop_
_entity_poly.entity_id
_entity_poly.type
_entity_poly.pdbx_seq_one_letter_code
_entity_poly.pdbx_strand_id
1 'polypeptide(L)'
;MTTISTVDNALDSLGRIPAELGRGTGPLDLKGVLYWGWQAVALLAHHRLRPARETFDHWFWDFLDAGEPAFDIDRDARWDEKKRLSLIEMLDILSSEELPILKPEFFQGWQDRTTRCRTLRKHVTAVIGSSVGQDQRDQLVLLLAAYHRLLRLPSAVELQAGPLREALPALFDLIDGLIDRDHDHSAPLIKAVAACRQSLNST
;
A
#
# COMPACT_ATOMS: atom_id res chain seq x y z
N MET A 1 7.46 -27.25 -1.85
CA MET A 1 7.46 -25.89 -1.29
C MET A 1 6.07 -25.34 -1.47
N THR A 2 5.40 -24.93 -0.39
CA THR A 2 4.09 -24.27 -0.46
C THR A 2 4.30 -22.90 -1.09
N THR A 3 3.77 -22.67 -2.29
CA THR A 3 3.87 -21.37 -2.95
C THR A 3 3.10 -20.35 -2.13
N ILE A 4 3.79 -19.33 -1.61
CA ILE A 4 3.17 -18.28 -0.80
C ILE A 4 2.41 -17.34 -1.73
N SER A 5 1.08 -17.34 -1.63
CA SER A 5 0.19 -16.49 -2.44
C SER A 5 0.15 -15.06 -1.88
N THR A 6 0.45 -14.08 -2.73
CA THR A 6 0.33 -12.65 -2.39
C THR A 6 -1.09 -12.27 -2.01
N VAL A 7 -2.07 -12.84 -2.71
CA VAL A 7 -3.49 -12.59 -2.50
C VAL A 7 -3.98 -13.19 -1.19
N ASP A 8 -3.55 -14.41 -0.84
CA ASP A 8 -3.95 -15.03 0.44
C ASP A 8 -3.35 -14.29 1.64
N ASN A 9 -2.10 -13.82 1.52
CA ASN A 9 -1.49 -12.98 2.55
C ASN A 9 -2.17 -11.61 2.69
N ALA A 10 -2.65 -11.03 1.58
CA ALA A 10 -3.43 -9.81 1.61
C ALA A 10 -4.77 -10.06 2.32
N LEU A 11 -5.43 -11.18 2.02
CA LEU A 11 -6.68 -11.59 2.66
C LEU A 11 -6.49 -11.83 4.16
N ASP A 12 -5.41 -12.51 4.58
CA ASP A 12 -5.07 -12.69 6.01
C ASP A 12 -4.84 -11.35 6.70
N SER A 13 -4.11 -10.43 6.06
CA SER A 13 -3.88 -9.08 6.58
C SER A 13 -5.21 -8.34 6.80
N LEU A 14 -6.11 -8.35 5.81
CA LEU A 14 -7.43 -7.73 5.94
C LEU A 14 -8.28 -8.39 7.03
N GLY A 15 -8.20 -9.72 7.16
CA GLY A 15 -8.93 -10.47 8.19
C GLY A 15 -8.56 -10.08 9.63
N ARG A 16 -7.37 -9.53 9.86
CA ARG A 16 -6.91 -9.07 11.18
C ARG A 16 -7.43 -7.69 11.56
N ILE A 17 -7.72 -6.83 10.58
CA ILE A 17 -8.10 -5.43 10.80
C ILE A 17 -9.35 -5.27 11.69
N PRO A 18 -10.45 -6.03 11.50
CA PRO A 18 -11.64 -5.93 12.37
C PRO A 18 -11.33 -6.12 13.85
N ALA A 19 -10.48 -7.10 14.18
CA ALA A 19 -10.09 -7.36 15.57
C ALA A 19 -9.22 -6.24 16.14
N GLU A 20 -8.35 -5.64 15.34
CA GLU A 20 -7.52 -4.49 15.75
C GLU A 20 -8.40 -3.23 15.97
N LEU A 21 -9.39 -2.98 15.10
CA LEU A 21 -10.34 -1.88 15.28
C LEU A 21 -11.17 -2.02 16.57
N GLY A 22 -11.45 -3.26 16.99
CA GLY A 22 -12.18 -3.56 18.23
C GLY A 22 -11.38 -3.38 19.52
N ARG A 23 -10.06 -3.11 19.46
CA ARG A 23 -9.22 -2.95 20.67
C ARG A 23 -9.40 -1.61 21.37
N GLY A 24 -9.76 -0.57 20.62
CA GLY A 24 -9.92 0.77 21.17
C GLY A 24 -9.96 1.85 20.10
N THR A 25 -10.11 3.09 20.56
CA THR A 25 -10.20 4.28 19.71
C THR A 25 -8.97 5.17 19.80
N GLY A 26 -7.95 4.76 20.57
CA GLY A 26 -6.71 5.50 20.73
C GLY A 26 -5.78 5.37 19.52
N PRO A 27 -4.79 6.28 19.38
CA PRO A 27 -3.87 6.27 18.25
C PRO A 27 -2.97 5.01 18.23
N LEU A 28 -2.61 4.47 19.40
CA LEU A 28 -1.84 3.23 19.50
C LEU A 28 -2.65 2.01 19.07
N ASP A 29 -3.97 2.04 19.26
CA ASP A 29 -4.86 0.94 18.85
C ASP A 29 -4.94 0.83 17.32
N LEU A 30 -4.72 1.94 16.61
CA LEU A 30 -4.68 1.97 15.14
C LEU A 30 -3.38 1.43 14.56
N LYS A 31 -2.34 1.17 15.38
CA LYS A 31 -1.06 0.66 14.89
C LYS A 31 -1.23 -0.65 14.12
N GLY A 32 -2.03 -1.58 14.65
CA GLY A 32 -2.33 -2.85 14.00
C GLY A 32 -3.07 -2.65 12.68
N VAL A 33 -4.10 -1.79 12.69
CA VAL A 33 -4.89 -1.44 11.49
C VAL A 33 -4.00 -0.89 10.37
N LEU A 34 -3.15 0.07 10.69
CA LEU A 34 -2.23 0.68 9.73
C LEU A 34 -1.21 -0.34 9.20
N TYR A 35 -0.65 -1.17 10.08
CA TYR A 35 0.31 -2.20 9.69
C TYR A 35 -0.29 -3.18 8.69
N TRP A 36 -1.43 -3.79 9.03
CA TRP A 36 -2.08 -4.78 8.17
C TRP A 36 -2.67 -4.16 6.90
N GLY A 37 -3.19 -2.94 6.98
CA GLY A 37 -3.72 -2.23 5.81
C GLY A 37 -2.64 -1.90 4.79
N TRP A 38 -1.51 -1.33 5.21
CA TRP A 38 -0.39 -1.05 4.29
C TRP A 38 0.26 -2.33 3.76
N GLN A 39 0.30 -3.40 4.56
CA GLN A 39 0.73 -4.71 4.09
C GLN A 39 -0.18 -5.24 2.97
N ALA A 40 -1.51 -5.13 3.14
CA ALA A 40 -2.47 -5.53 2.10
C ALA A 40 -2.30 -4.70 0.81
N VAL A 41 -2.10 -3.38 0.93
CA VAL A 41 -1.79 -2.51 -0.23
C VAL A 41 -0.55 -3.00 -0.97
N ALA A 42 0.55 -3.26 -0.25
CA ALA A 42 1.80 -3.71 -0.86
C ALA A 42 1.64 -5.04 -1.62
N LEU A 43 0.98 -6.01 -1.00
CA LEU A 43 0.75 -7.33 -1.57
C LEU A 43 -0.14 -7.28 -2.81
N LEU A 44 -1.24 -6.52 -2.75
CA LEU A 44 -2.18 -6.38 -3.87
C LEU A 44 -1.58 -5.55 -5.01
N ALA A 45 -0.88 -4.46 -4.71
CA ALA A 45 -0.18 -3.68 -5.73
C ALA A 45 0.87 -4.53 -6.46
N HIS A 46 1.68 -5.30 -5.72
CA HIS A 46 2.61 -6.24 -6.33
C HIS A 46 1.88 -7.30 -7.18
N HIS A 47 0.81 -7.92 -6.67
CA HIS A 47 0.01 -8.90 -7.41
C HIS A 47 -0.51 -8.35 -8.74
N ARG A 48 -0.99 -7.10 -8.75
CA ARG A 48 -1.55 -6.46 -9.95
C ARG A 48 -0.47 -6.02 -10.94
N LEU A 49 0.66 -5.49 -10.46
CA LEU A 49 1.70 -4.92 -11.33
C LEU A 49 2.67 -5.97 -11.88
N ARG A 50 2.94 -7.04 -11.12
CA ARG A 50 3.95 -8.05 -11.47
C ARG A 50 3.68 -8.77 -12.80
N PRO A 51 2.43 -9.15 -13.17
CA PRO A 51 2.14 -9.77 -14.46
C PRO A 51 2.43 -8.86 -15.65
N ALA A 52 2.26 -7.54 -15.49
CA ALA A 52 2.52 -6.54 -16.51
C ALA A 52 3.97 -5.98 -16.46
N ARG A 53 4.90 -6.66 -15.77
CA ARG A 53 6.27 -6.18 -15.52
C ARG A 53 6.95 -5.66 -16.80
N GLU A 54 6.81 -6.40 -17.91
CA GLU A 54 7.49 -6.09 -19.18
C GLU A 54 6.98 -4.82 -19.87
N THR A 55 5.86 -4.25 -19.42
CA THR A 55 5.35 -2.96 -19.90
C THR A 55 6.02 -1.75 -19.24
N PHE A 56 6.78 -1.99 -18.17
CA PHE A 56 7.54 -0.97 -17.46
C PHE A 56 9.00 -0.98 -17.91
N ASP A 57 9.69 0.13 -17.69
CA ASP A 57 11.14 0.19 -17.92
C ASP A 57 11.89 -0.79 -17.01
N HIS A 58 13.03 -1.30 -17.51
CA HIS A 58 13.84 -2.32 -16.83
C HIS A 58 14.24 -1.96 -15.39
N TRP A 59 14.46 -0.68 -15.08
CA TRP A 59 14.83 -0.27 -13.73
C TRP A 59 13.73 -0.57 -12.69
N PHE A 60 12.46 -0.62 -13.11
CA PHE A 60 11.33 -0.90 -12.24
C PHE A 60 11.15 -2.41 -11.98
N TRP A 61 11.74 -3.25 -12.83
CA TRP A 61 11.60 -4.71 -12.75
C TRP A 61 12.20 -5.25 -11.46
N ASP A 62 13.37 -4.76 -11.06
CA ASP A 62 14.04 -5.18 -9.83
C ASP A 62 13.14 -4.98 -8.59
N PHE A 63 12.37 -3.88 -8.57
CA PHE A 63 11.43 -3.58 -7.48
C PHE A 63 10.22 -4.50 -7.48
N LEU A 64 9.69 -4.82 -8.68
CA LEU A 64 8.61 -5.78 -8.82
C LEU A 64 9.06 -7.19 -8.47
N ASP A 65 10.27 -7.58 -8.85
CA ASP A 65 10.84 -8.90 -8.58
C ASP A 65 11.19 -9.08 -7.08
N ALA A 66 11.65 -8.02 -6.41
CA ALA A 66 11.95 -8.04 -4.97
C ALA A 66 10.72 -8.00 -4.06
N GLY A 67 9.53 -7.71 -4.62
CA GLY A 67 8.27 -7.60 -3.90
C GLY A 67 7.62 -8.93 -3.51
N GLU A 68 8.23 -10.07 -3.86
CA GLU A 68 7.70 -11.38 -3.50
C GLU A 68 7.63 -11.58 -1.97
N PRO A 69 6.48 -12.06 -1.45
CA PRO A 69 6.22 -12.15 -0.01
C PRO A 69 6.97 -13.30 0.67
N ALA A 70 7.65 -14.15 -0.09
CA ALA A 70 8.42 -15.26 0.47
C ALA A 70 9.60 -14.73 1.26
N PHE A 71 9.84 -15.30 2.45
CA PHE A 71 11.03 -14.99 3.24
C PHE A 71 12.29 -15.44 2.51
N ASP A 72 13.25 -14.54 2.36
CA ASP A 72 14.56 -14.81 1.76
C ASP A 72 15.63 -14.27 2.69
N ILE A 73 16.42 -15.17 3.27
CA ILE A 73 17.39 -14.83 4.32
C ILE A 73 18.42 -13.82 3.81
N ASP A 74 18.96 -14.00 2.60
CA ASP A 74 20.03 -13.15 2.07
C ASP A 74 19.51 -11.74 1.72
N ARG A 75 18.34 -11.67 1.09
CA ARG A 75 17.66 -10.43 0.72
C ARG A 75 17.17 -9.68 1.96
N ASP A 76 16.54 -10.37 2.91
CA ASP A 76 15.92 -9.77 4.08
C ASP A 76 16.94 -9.42 5.18
N ALA A 77 18.04 -10.19 5.32
CA ALA A 77 19.10 -9.87 6.29
C ALA A 77 19.93 -8.65 5.89
N ARG A 78 20.04 -8.37 4.59
CA ARG A 78 20.84 -7.23 4.09
C ARG A 78 20.06 -5.92 4.05
N TRP A 79 18.74 -5.95 4.24
CA TRP A 79 17.82 -4.80 4.23
C TRP A 79 18.27 -3.66 3.30
N ASP A 80 18.54 -3.98 2.03
CA ASP A 80 18.89 -2.96 1.05
C ASP A 80 17.60 -2.23 0.64
N GLU A 81 17.23 -1.15 1.34
CA GLU A 81 16.04 -0.31 1.00
C GLU A 81 16.02 0.09 -0.48
N LYS A 82 17.18 0.16 -1.14
CA LYS A 82 17.33 0.50 -2.56
C LYS A 82 16.70 -0.52 -3.53
N LYS A 83 16.36 -1.73 -3.07
CA LYS A 83 15.82 -2.80 -3.92
C LYS A 83 14.31 -3.02 -3.74
N ARG A 84 13.65 -2.24 -2.88
CA ARG A 84 12.21 -2.37 -2.60
C ARG A 84 11.52 -1.02 -2.68
N LEU A 85 10.27 -1.03 -3.14
CA LEU A 85 9.44 0.16 -3.03
C LEU A 85 9.09 0.38 -1.56
N SER A 86 9.48 1.53 -1.05
CA SER A 86 8.89 2.07 0.17
C SER A 86 7.40 2.37 -0.06
N LEU A 87 6.62 2.38 1.01
CA LEU A 87 5.18 2.67 0.94
C LEU A 87 4.89 4.06 0.34
N ILE A 88 5.78 5.04 0.54
CA ILE A 88 5.65 6.37 -0.07
C ILE A 88 5.90 6.30 -1.58
N GLU A 89 6.87 5.52 -2.06
CA GLU A 89 7.09 5.31 -3.51
C GLU A 89 5.92 4.58 -4.14
N MET A 90 5.37 3.59 -3.43
CA MET A 90 4.18 2.88 -3.88
C MET A 90 2.96 3.80 -3.97
N LEU A 91 2.71 4.63 -2.95
CA LEU A 91 1.64 5.63 -3.00
C LEU A 91 1.88 6.64 -4.15
N ASP A 92 3.16 7.00 -4.39
CA ASP A 92 3.53 7.91 -5.46
C ASP A 92 3.19 7.33 -6.84
N ILE A 93 3.51 6.06 -7.11
CA ILE A 93 3.23 5.43 -8.41
C ILE A 93 1.74 5.10 -8.61
N LEU A 94 0.98 4.89 -7.53
CA LEU A 94 -0.47 4.66 -7.58
C LEU A 94 -1.29 5.96 -7.69
N SER A 95 -0.65 7.11 -7.51
CA SER A 95 -1.28 8.43 -7.63
C SER A 95 -1.53 8.84 -9.08
N SER A 96 -2.53 9.68 -9.30
CA SER A 96 -2.79 10.30 -10.61
C SER A 96 -1.56 11.04 -11.15
N GLU A 97 -1.35 10.98 -12.47
CA GLU A 97 -0.20 11.60 -13.15
C GLU A 97 -0.16 13.13 -13.02
N GLU A 98 -1.32 13.77 -12.80
CA GLU A 98 -1.43 15.23 -12.66
C GLU A 98 -0.97 15.75 -11.29
N LEU A 99 -0.86 14.87 -10.29
CA LEU A 99 -0.53 15.28 -8.93
C LEU A 99 0.98 15.54 -8.75
N PRO A 100 1.40 16.40 -7.80
CA PRO A 100 2.81 16.59 -7.46
C PRO A 100 3.51 15.27 -7.10
N ILE A 101 4.82 15.17 -7.34
CA ILE A 101 5.62 13.99 -7.01
C ILE A 101 5.85 13.93 -5.49
N LEU A 102 5.56 12.82 -4.84
CA LEU A 102 5.78 12.64 -3.40
C LEU A 102 7.24 12.35 -3.08
N LYS A 103 7.92 11.54 -3.91
CA LYS A 103 9.32 11.15 -3.69
C LYS A 103 10.19 11.37 -4.94
N PRO A 104 10.54 12.63 -5.26
CA PRO A 104 11.29 12.94 -6.48
C PRO A 104 12.67 12.27 -6.57
N GLU A 105 13.28 11.91 -5.44
CA GLU A 105 14.55 11.19 -5.37
C GLU A 105 14.47 9.72 -5.80
N PHE A 106 13.27 9.12 -5.81
CA PHE A 106 13.08 7.76 -6.34
C PHE A 106 13.34 7.71 -7.85
N PHE A 107 13.05 8.80 -8.55
CA PHE A 107 13.22 8.91 -10.00
C PHE A 107 14.62 9.42 -10.42
N GLN A 108 15.65 9.18 -9.59
CA GLN A 108 17.01 9.66 -9.82
C GLN A 108 17.63 9.19 -11.16
N GLY A 109 18.48 10.05 -11.73
CA GLY A 109 19.39 9.73 -12.85
C GLY A 109 19.17 10.47 -14.17
N TRP A 110 18.11 11.27 -14.35
CA TRP A 110 17.78 11.87 -15.66
C TRP A 110 17.30 13.32 -15.55
N GLN A 111 17.50 14.10 -16.63
CA GLN A 111 17.14 15.52 -16.74
C GLN A 111 15.63 15.80 -16.65
N ASP A 112 14.77 14.78 -16.63
CA ASP A 112 13.31 14.93 -16.60
C ASP A 112 12.61 13.90 -15.69
N ARG A 113 12.72 14.11 -14.37
CA ARG A 113 12.09 13.26 -13.35
C ARG A 113 10.57 13.29 -13.42
N THR A 114 10.02 14.45 -13.77
CA THR A 114 8.58 14.68 -13.82
C THR A 114 7.95 13.87 -14.93
N THR A 115 8.50 13.90 -16.13
CA THR A 115 7.98 13.09 -17.25
C THR A 115 8.05 11.60 -16.92
N ARG A 116 9.17 11.11 -16.37
CA ARG A 116 9.29 9.69 -16.02
C ARG A 116 8.31 9.26 -14.93
N CYS A 117 8.11 10.08 -13.90
CA CYS A 117 7.09 9.83 -12.88
C CYS A 117 5.68 9.76 -13.50
N ARG A 118 5.34 10.71 -14.37
CA ARG A 118 4.05 10.73 -15.08
C ARG A 118 3.86 9.51 -15.95
N THR A 119 4.84 9.18 -16.78
CA THR A 119 4.81 7.98 -17.65
C THR A 119 4.64 6.71 -16.83
N LEU A 120 5.38 6.55 -15.73
CA LEU A 120 5.23 5.39 -14.86
C LEU A 120 3.82 5.32 -14.25
N ARG A 121 3.32 6.41 -13.66
CA ARG A 121 1.95 6.48 -13.10
C ARG A 121 0.89 6.19 -14.15
N LYS A 122 1.08 6.65 -15.38
CA LYS A 122 0.19 6.37 -16.52
C LYS A 122 0.14 4.88 -16.84
N HIS A 123 1.30 4.22 -16.92
CA HIS A 123 1.37 2.78 -17.16
C HIS A 123 0.77 1.99 -15.99
N VAL A 124 1.08 2.40 -14.74
CA VAL A 124 0.47 1.82 -13.54
C VAL A 124 -1.06 1.97 -13.57
N THR A 125 -1.57 3.15 -13.88
CA THR A 125 -3.02 3.41 -14.00
C THR A 125 -3.65 2.54 -15.07
N ALA A 126 -2.98 2.34 -16.22
CA ALA A 126 -3.47 1.46 -17.28
C ALA A 126 -3.54 -0.02 -16.85
N VAL A 127 -2.59 -0.48 -16.03
CA VAL A 127 -2.58 -1.85 -15.49
C VAL A 127 -3.62 -2.03 -14.38
N ILE A 128 -3.66 -1.11 -13.42
CA ILE A 128 -4.57 -1.18 -12.27
C ILE A 128 -6.02 -0.93 -12.70
N GLY A 129 -6.24 -0.03 -13.66
CA GLY A 129 -7.55 0.44 -14.10
C GLY A 129 -8.08 1.65 -13.31
N SER A 130 -7.31 2.14 -12.33
CA SER A 130 -7.65 3.32 -11.52
C SER A 130 -6.39 4.01 -10.98
N SER A 131 -6.55 5.21 -10.43
CA SER A 131 -5.48 5.96 -9.78
C SER A 131 -6.00 6.70 -8.55
N VAL A 132 -5.11 6.99 -7.61
CA VAL A 132 -5.42 7.75 -6.39
C VAL A 132 -5.53 9.24 -6.72
N GLY A 133 -6.70 9.82 -6.47
CA GLY A 133 -6.97 11.26 -6.60
C GLY A 133 -6.43 12.09 -5.43
N GLN A 134 -6.54 13.42 -5.52
CA GLN A 134 -5.93 14.32 -4.53
C GLN A 134 -6.43 14.10 -3.09
N ASP A 135 -7.74 14.13 -2.88
CA ASP A 135 -8.34 14.02 -1.54
C ASP A 135 -7.97 12.68 -0.87
N GLN A 136 -8.08 11.59 -1.62
CA GLN A 136 -7.69 10.26 -1.16
C GLN A 136 -6.19 10.20 -0.86
N ARG A 137 -5.35 10.82 -1.70
CA ARG A 137 -3.89 10.84 -1.50
C ARG A 137 -3.52 11.56 -0.21
N ASP A 138 -4.13 12.69 0.07
CA ASP A 138 -3.81 13.48 1.27
C ASP A 138 -4.18 12.70 2.55
N GLN A 139 -5.31 11.98 2.53
CA GLN A 139 -5.70 11.05 3.60
C GLN A 139 -4.71 9.89 3.74
N LEU A 140 -4.28 9.28 2.63
CA LEU A 140 -3.30 8.20 2.63
C LEU A 140 -1.92 8.66 3.11
N VAL A 141 -1.48 9.87 2.77
CA VAL A 141 -0.25 10.47 3.27
C VAL A 141 -0.32 10.67 4.78
N LEU A 142 -1.47 11.12 5.31
CA LEU A 142 -1.69 11.22 6.76
C LEU A 142 -1.55 9.85 7.44
N LEU A 143 -2.21 8.81 6.90
CA LEU A 143 -2.14 7.45 7.43
C LEU A 143 -0.72 6.86 7.34
N LEU A 144 0.01 7.17 6.27
CA LEU A 144 1.39 6.71 6.09
C LEU A 144 2.34 7.40 7.07
N ALA A 145 2.16 8.70 7.31
CA ALA A 145 2.91 9.43 8.32
C ALA A 145 2.64 8.86 9.73
N ALA A 146 1.38 8.51 10.03
CA ALA A 146 1.02 7.84 11.27
C ALA A 146 1.64 6.43 11.38
N TYR A 147 1.61 5.63 10.30
CA TYR A 147 2.27 4.32 10.24
C TYR A 147 3.75 4.45 10.62
N HIS A 148 4.48 5.37 9.98
CA HIS A 148 5.89 5.58 10.28
C HIS A 148 6.12 6.05 11.72
N ARG A 149 5.28 6.95 12.23
CA ARG A 149 5.41 7.44 13.61
C ARG A 149 5.10 6.37 14.66
N LEU A 150 4.02 5.61 14.50
CA LEU A 150 3.57 4.59 15.47
C LEU A 150 4.42 3.33 15.48
N LEU A 151 5.03 2.98 14.34
CA LEU A 151 5.88 1.79 14.23
C LEU A 151 7.36 2.07 14.44
N ARG A 152 7.85 3.25 14.03
CA ARG A 152 9.29 3.54 14.02
C ARG A 152 9.77 4.49 15.12
N LEU A 153 8.89 5.25 15.78
CA LEU A 153 9.31 6.22 16.79
C LEU A 153 8.89 5.81 18.22
N PRO A 154 9.66 6.19 19.26
CA PRO A 154 9.33 5.92 20.65
C PRO A 154 8.02 6.60 21.09
N SER A 155 7.44 6.07 22.17
CA SER A 155 6.07 6.24 22.68
C SER A 155 5.60 7.66 23.09
N ALA A 156 6.34 8.72 22.74
CA ALA A 156 6.01 10.10 23.07
C ALA A 156 5.38 10.90 21.91
N VAL A 157 5.05 10.24 20.80
CA VAL A 157 4.40 10.90 19.67
C VAL A 157 2.91 11.03 19.92
N GLU A 158 2.46 12.27 20.16
CA GLU A 158 1.04 12.59 20.21
C GLU A 158 0.44 12.52 18.80
N LEU A 159 -0.56 11.66 18.63
CA LEU A 159 -1.36 11.56 17.42
C LEU A 159 -2.83 11.67 17.80
N GLN A 160 -3.57 12.46 17.03
CA GLN A 160 -5.02 12.56 17.20
C GLN A 160 -5.67 11.39 16.47
N ALA A 161 -6.37 10.54 17.21
CA ALA A 161 -7.00 9.35 16.63
C ALA A 161 -8.17 9.69 15.69
N GLY A 162 -8.91 10.77 15.94
CA GLY A 162 -10.06 11.20 15.13
C GLY A 162 -9.71 11.36 13.64
N PRO A 163 -8.77 12.25 13.27
CA PRO A 163 -8.35 12.42 11.88
C PRO A 163 -7.81 11.14 11.24
N LEU A 164 -7.15 10.26 12.01
CA LEU A 164 -6.68 8.97 11.50
C LEU A 164 -7.84 8.05 11.17
N ARG A 165 -8.84 7.95 12.05
CA ARG A 165 -10.05 7.13 11.81
C ARG A 165 -10.86 7.65 10.63
N GLU A 166 -11.01 8.97 10.52
CA GLU A 166 -11.68 9.62 9.38
C GLU A 166 -10.96 9.36 8.05
N ALA A 167 -9.64 9.16 8.06
CA ALA A 167 -8.86 8.85 6.88
C ALA A 167 -8.82 7.36 6.51
N LEU A 168 -9.13 6.43 7.44
CA LEU A 168 -9.11 4.98 7.18
C LEU A 168 -9.96 4.52 5.97
N PRO A 169 -11.13 5.11 5.67
CA PRO A 169 -11.87 4.78 4.44
C PRO A 169 -11.00 4.89 3.18
N ALA A 170 -10.11 5.88 3.09
CA ALA A 170 -9.22 6.08 1.94
C ALA A 170 -8.29 4.88 1.70
N LEU A 171 -7.81 4.26 2.78
CA LEU A 171 -6.99 3.05 2.73
C LEU A 171 -7.79 1.86 2.24
N PHE A 172 -9.02 1.69 2.71
CA PHE A 172 -9.91 0.63 2.24
C PHE A 172 -10.38 0.84 0.80
N ASP A 173 -10.56 2.09 0.36
CA ASP A 173 -10.85 2.45 -1.04
C ASP A 173 -9.67 2.09 -1.94
N LEU A 174 -8.43 2.38 -1.49
CA LEU A 174 -7.22 1.99 -2.22
C LEU A 174 -7.12 0.47 -2.34
N ILE A 175 -7.32 -0.25 -1.24
CA ILE A 175 -7.29 -1.72 -1.23
C ILE A 175 -8.34 -2.27 -2.20
N ASP A 176 -9.58 -1.79 -2.16
CA ASP A 176 -10.66 -2.23 -3.06
C ASP A 176 -10.37 -1.95 -4.54
N GLY A 177 -9.71 -0.81 -4.83
CA GLY A 177 -9.23 -0.47 -6.18
C GLY A 177 -8.09 -1.35 -6.68
N LEU A 178 -7.34 -1.98 -5.78
CA LEU A 178 -6.26 -2.93 -6.11
C LEU A 178 -6.75 -4.38 -6.24
N ILE A 179 -8.00 -4.69 -5.90
CA ILE A 179 -8.55 -6.04 -6.07
C ILE A 179 -8.73 -6.32 -7.56
N ASP A 180 -8.05 -7.34 -8.05
CA ASP A 180 -8.31 -7.90 -9.37
C ASP A 180 -9.70 -8.56 -9.37
N ARG A 181 -10.66 -7.98 -10.09
CA ARG A 181 -12.05 -8.45 -10.10
C ARG A 181 -12.21 -9.78 -10.82
N ASP A 182 -11.28 -10.11 -11.72
CA ASP A 182 -11.31 -11.31 -12.54
C ASP A 182 -10.55 -12.49 -11.90
N HIS A 183 -9.95 -12.28 -10.72
CA HIS A 183 -9.22 -13.32 -9.98
C HIS A 183 -10.15 -14.11 -9.04
N ASP A 184 -9.92 -15.42 -8.86
CA ASP A 184 -10.75 -16.33 -8.05
C ASP A 184 -10.94 -15.89 -6.58
N HIS A 185 -10.00 -15.10 -6.06
CA HIS A 185 -10.02 -14.57 -4.69
C HIS A 185 -10.63 -13.17 -4.57
N SER A 186 -11.20 -12.61 -5.64
CA SER A 186 -11.80 -11.27 -5.62
C SER A 186 -12.96 -11.16 -4.62
N ALA A 187 -13.89 -12.12 -4.62
CA ALA A 187 -15.04 -12.11 -3.73
C ALA A 187 -14.67 -12.19 -2.23
N PRO A 188 -13.75 -13.09 -1.79
CA PRO A 188 -13.22 -13.07 -0.42
C PRO A 188 -12.59 -11.73 -0.02
N LEU A 189 -11.77 -11.12 -0.88
CA LEU A 189 -11.12 -9.83 -0.60
C LEU A 189 -12.16 -8.71 -0.44
N ILE A 190 -13.13 -8.63 -1.35
CA ILE A 190 -14.22 -7.63 -1.30
C ILE A 190 -15.00 -7.78 0.02
N LYS A 191 -15.31 -9.01 0.41
CA LYS A 191 -15.99 -9.27 1.70
C LYS A 191 -15.13 -8.85 2.89
N ALA A 192 -13.83 -9.08 2.85
CA ALA A 192 -12.91 -8.67 3.91
C ALA A 192 -12.83 -7.13 4.03
N VAL A 193 -12.76 -6.41 2.89
CA VAL A 193 -12.83 -4.94 2.87
C VAL A 193 -14.15 -4.44 3.45
N ALA A 194 -15.27 -5.04 3.07
CA ALA A 194 -16.58 -4.68 3.61
C ALA A 194 -16.65 -4.88 5.14
N ALA A 195 -16.09 -5.98 5.65
CA ALA A 195 -16.00 -6.23 7.10
C ALA A 195 -15.13 -5.20 7.83
N CYS A 196 -14.03 -4.75 7.21
CA CYS A 196 -13.20 -3.67 7.75
C CYS A 196 -13.99 -2.36 7.87
N ARG A 197 -14.74 -1.98 6.83
CA ARG A 197 -15.60 -0.78 6.83
C ARG A 197 -16.71 -0.87 7.87
N GLN A 198 -17.36 -2.03 7.97
CA GLN A 198 -18.39 -2.26 8.97
C GLN A 198 -17.85 -2.11 10.39
N SER A 199 -16.67 -2.68 10.66
CA SER A 199 -16.01 -2.61 11.97
C SER A 199 -15.61 -1.17 12.31
N LEU A 200 -15.11 -0.41 11.33
CA LEU A 200 -14.77 0.99 11.49
C LEU A 200 -15.99 1.84 11.90
N ASN A 201 -17.14 1.59 11.29
CA ASN A 201 -18.39 2.30 11.60
C ASN A 201 -19.04 1.86 12.92
N SER A 202 -18.63 0.72 13.46
CA SER A 202 -19.23 0.16 14.69
C SER A 202 -18.52 0.62 15.97
N THR A 203 -17.44 1.40 15.84
CA THR A 203 -16.51 1.73 16.93
C THR A 203 -16.21 3.22 16.98
#